data_AF-A0A3S5FFK4-F1
#
_entry.id   AF-A0A3S5FFK4-F1
#
_cell.length_a   1.000
_cell.length_b   1.000
_cell.length_c   1.000
_cell.angle_alpha   90.00
_cell.angle_beta   90.00
_cell.angle_gamma   90.00
#
_symmetry.space_group_name_H-M   'P 1'
#
loop_
_entity.id
_entity.type
_entity.pdbx_description
1 polymer ?
#
loop_
_entity_poly.entity_id
_entity_poly.type
_entity_poly.pdbx_seq_one_letter_code
_entity_poly.pdbx_strand_id
1 'polypeptide(L)' 'MKANNMMQQLNEADKKELLTGLKLRWQELYHQFQLLSVMIDTVPKKHKKERLENEMQILENDIDTLERHKIIYIAK' A
#
# COMPACT_ATOMS: atom_id res chain seq x y z
N MET A 1 -2.90 -6.06 -36.04
CA MET A 1 -3.44 -5.40 -34.84
C MET A 1 -2.27 -5.00 -33.95
N LYS A 2 -1.94 -3.70 -33.86
CA LYS A 2 -0.86 -3.21 -32.97
C LYS A 2 -1.46 -2.96 -31.60
N ALA A 3 -1.03 -3.73 -30.59
CA ALA A 3 -1.32 -3.42 -29.20
C ALA A 3 -0.48 -2.20 -28.80
N ASN A 4 -1.07 -1.01 -28.87
CA ASN A 4 -0.51 0.18 -28.25
C ASN A 4 -0.70 0.06 -26.74
N ASN A 5 0.11 -0.77 -26.08
CA ASN A 5 0.33 -0.63 -24.64
C ASN A 5 1.10 0.67 -24.45
N MET A 6 0.36 1.77 -24.29
CA MET A 6 0.89 3.07 -23.93
C MET A 6 1.40 2.98 -22.49
N MET A 7 2.60 2.44 -22.31
CA MET A 7 3.29 2.43 -21.03
C MET A 7 3.63 3.88 -20.69
N GLN A 8 2.82 4.50 -19.83
CA GLN A 8 3.13 5.84 -19.33
C GLN A 8 4.20 5.69 -18.26
N GLN A 9 5.35 6.34 -18.48
CA GLN A 9 6.35 6.49 -17.44
C GLN A 9 5.77 7.40 -16.36
N LEU A 10 5.70 6.90 -15.13
CA LEU A 10 5.32 7.73 -13.99
C LEU A 10 6.37 8.84 -13.85
N ASN A 11 5.94 10.10 -13.97
CA ASN A 11 6.84 11.22 -13.74
C ASN A 11 7.18 11.28 -12.23
N GLU A 12 8.25 11.98 -11.85
CA GLU A 12 8.69 12.01 -10.46
C GLU A 12 7.67 12.67 -9.51
N ALA A 13 6.87 13.61 -10.02
CA ALA A 13 5.84 14.31 -9.24
C ALA A 13 4.68 13.37 -8.89
N ASP A 14 4.11 12.68 -9.87
CA ASP A 14 3.05 11.69 -9.71
C ASP A 14 3.53 10.53 -8.83
N LYS A 15 4.78 10.11 -8.99
CA LYS A 15 5.40 9.09 -8.13
C LYS A 15 5.45 9.54 -6.67
N LYS A 16 5.83 10.80 -6.43
CA LYS A 16 5.91 11.37 -5.08
C LYS A 16 4.53 11.52 -4.46
N GLU A 17 3.53 11.94 -5.24
CA GLU A 17 2.14 12.02 -4.81
C GLU A 17 1.60 10.63 -4.43
N LEU A 18 1.82 9.63 -5.29
CA LEU A 18 1.43 8.24 -5.03
C LEU A 18 2.10 7.69 -3.76
N LEU A 19 3.41 7.88 -3.60
CA LEU A 19 4.14 7.47 -2.39
C LEU A 19 3.60 8.16 -1.14
N THR A 20 3.25 9.44 -1.24
CA THR A 20 2.66 10.19 -0.11
C THR A 20 1.31 9.61 0.27
N GLY A 21 0.45 9.31 -0.72
CA GLY A 21 -0.84 8.68 -0.49
C GLY A 21 -0.74 7.29 0.15
N LEU A 22 0.19 6.45 -0.34
CA LEU A 22 0.42 5.12 0.24
C LEU A 22 0.92 5.19 1.68
N LYS A 23 1.85 6.10 1.98
CA LYS A 23 2.35 6.31 3.36
C LYS A 23 1.25 6.82 4.28
N LEU A 24 0.41 7.74 3.82
CA LEU A 24 -0.75 8.22 4.58
C LEU A 24 -1.71 7.07 4.89
N ARG A 25 -2.02 6.25 3.89
CA ARG A 25 -2.89 5.08 4.06
C ARG A 25 -2.32 4.07 5.06
N TRP A 26 -1.01 3.81 4.98
CA TRP A 26 -0.33 2.94 5.95
C TRP A 26 -0.43 3.52 7.36
N GLN A 27 -0.23 4.82 7.54
CA GLN A 27 -0.38 5.48 8.85
C GLN A 27 -1.80 5.36 9.42
N GLU A 28 -2.83 5.49 8.59
CA GLU A 28 -4.22 5.29 9.01
C GLU A 28 -4.48 3.86 9.50
N LEU A 29 -3.99 2.86 8.75
CA LEU A 29 -4.14 1.45 9.13
C LEU A 29 -3.35 1.14 10.41
N TYR A 30 -2.14 1.69 10.53
CA TYR A 30 -1.32 1.53 11.72
C TYR A 30 -2.00 2.17 12.95
N HIS A 31 -2.62 3.34 12.80
CA HIS A 31 -3.41 3.94 13.88
C HIS A 31 -4.59 3.04 14.29
N GLN A 32 -5.32 2.47 13.32
CA GLN A 32 -6.41 1.52 13.62
C GLN A 32 -5.91 0.24 14.31
N PHE A 33 -4.71 -0.22 13.94
CA PHE A 33 -4.05 -1.36 14.57
C PHE A 33 -3.67 -1.05 16.02
N GLN A 34 -3.12 0.14 16.29
CA GLN A 34 -2.78 0.60 17.63
C GLN A 34 -4.01 0.73 18.55
N LEU A 35 -5.18 1.04 17.98
CA LEU A 35 -6.45 1.11 18.70
C LEU A 35 -7.07 -0.26 18.98
N LEU A 36 -6.47 -1.37 18.51
CA LEU A 36 -6.96 -2.70 18.82
C LEU A 36 -6.86 -2.97 20.33
N SER A 37 -7.83 -3.71 20.84
CA SER A 37 -7.79 -4.17 22.23
C SER A 37 -6.58 -5.09 22.45
N VAL A 38 -5.90 -4.90 23.58
CA VAL A 38 -4.83 -5.80 24.04
C VAL A 38 -5.32 -7.25 24.17
N MET A 39 -6.59 -7.41 24.55
CA MET A 39 -7.26 -8.72 24.67
C MET A 39 -7.85 -9.13 23.32
N ILE A 40 -7.15 -10.01 22.60
CA ILE A 40 -7.54 -10.58 21.30
C ILE A 40 -7.99 -12.04 21.46
N ASP A 41 -8.95 -12.22 22.35
CA ASP A 41 -9.51 -13.51 22.76
C ASP A 41 -10.61 -14.02 21.83
N THR A 42 -11.31 -13.13 21.14
CA THR A 42 -12.42 -13.51 20.24
C THR A 42 -11.97 -13.65 18.79
N VAL A 43 -12.60 -14.58 18.05
CA VAL A 43 -12.35 -14.81 16.61
C VAL A 43 -12.50 -13.53 15.77
N PRO A 44 -13.54 -12.68 15.96
CA PRO A 44 -13.65 -11.44 15.19
C PRO A 44 -12.50 -10.46 15.46
N LYS A 45 -11.97 -10.40 16.69
CA LYS A 45 -10.82 -9.54 17.01
C LYS A 45 -9.55 -10.05 16.34
N LYS A 46 -9.33 -11.37 16.29
CA LYS A 46 -8.20 -11.98 15.59
C LYS A 46 -8.25 -11.68 14.09
N HIS A 47 -9.40 -11.90 13.45
CA HIS A 47 -9.56 -11.59 12.02
C HIS A 47 -9.39 -10.10 11.71
N LYS A 48 -9.88 -9.20 12.57
CA LYS A 48 -9.64 -7.76 12.40
C LYS A 48 -8.16 -7.42 12.44
N LYS A 49 -7.41 -8.03 13.38
CA LYS A 49 -5.95 -7.87 13.49
C LYS A 49 -5.25 -8.38 12.23
N GLU A 50 -5.49 -9.63 11.85
CA GLU A 50 -4.87 -10.27 10.68
C GLU A 50 -5.14 -9.49 9.39
N ARG A 51 -6.35 -8.96 9.22
CA ARG A 51 -6.69 -8.13 8.07
C ARG A 51 -5.84 -6.85 8.03
N LEU A 52 -5.72 -6.14 9.15
CA LEU A 52 -4.91 -4.93 9.24
C LEU A 52 -3.44 -5.21 8.98
N GLU A 53 -2.90 -6.31 9.51
CA GLU A 53 -1.51 -6.73 9.27
C GLU A 53 -1.26 -7.03 7.79
N ASN A 54 -2.15 -7.79 7.15
CA ASN A 54 -2.04 -8.10 5.72
C ASN A 54 -2.13 -6.84 4.85
N GLU A 55 -3.07 -5.93 5.13
CA GLU A 55 -3.18 -4.67 4.38
C GLU A 55 -1.93 -3.78 4.55
N MET A 56 -1.38 -3.69 5.77
CA MET A 56 -0.12 -2.96 6.01
C MET A 56 1.06 -3.60 5.26
N GLN A 57 1.17 -4.94 5.28
CA GLN A 57 2.25 -5.64 4.59
C GLN A 57 2.22 -5.43 3.08
N ILE A 58 1.02 -5.40 2.48
CA ILE A 58 0.85 -5.09 1.05
C ILE A 58 1.34 -3.67 0.76
N LEU A 59 0.92 -2.68 1.55
CA LEU A 59 1.35 -1.30 1.37
C LEU A 59 2.87 -1.12 1.54
N GLU A 60 3.50 -1.83 2.48
CA GLU A 60 4.95 -1.81 2.65
C GLU A 60 5.66 -2.34 1.40
N ASN A 61 5.17 -3.43 0.83
CA ASN A 61 5.74 -4.00 -0.40
C ASN A 61 5.54 -3.06 -1.60
N ASP A 62 4.38 -2.41 -1.70
CA ASP A 62 4.09 -1.43 -2.75
C ASP A 62 5.00 -0.20 -2.62
N ILE A 63 5.17 0.32 -1.41
CA ILE A 63 6.06 1.46 -1.12
C ILE A 63 7.52 1.08 -1.44
N ASP A 64 7.99 -0.08 -0.99
CA ASP A 64 9.36 -0.55 -1.25
C ASP A 64 9.60 -0.73 -2.76
N THR A 65 8.63 -1.30 -3.48
CA THR A 65 8.69 -1.44 -4.94
C THR A 65 8.76 -0.07 -5.61
N LEU A 66 7.93 0.88 -5.20
CA LEU A 66 7.94 2.23 -5.74
C LEU A 66 9.26 2.95 -5.42
N GLU A 67 9.80 2.84 -4.20
CA GLU A 67 11.02 3.53 -3.80
C GLU A 67 12.27 2.98 -4.50
N ARG A 68 12.39 1.65 -4.65
CA ARG A 68 13.55 1.02 -5.31
C ARG A 68 13.64 1.31 -6.80
N HIS A 69 12.51 1.42 -7.49
CA HIS A 69 12.49 1.55 -8.95
C HIS A 69 12.39 3.02 -9.37
N LYS A 70 13.48 3.58 -9.95
CA LYS A 70 13.47 4.95 -10.48
C LYS A 70 12.48 5.16 -11.63
N ILE A 71 12.22 4.12 -12.42
CA ILE A 71 11.31 4.15 -13.57
C ILE A 71 10.30 3.03 -13.38
N ILE A 72 9.02 3.39 -13.40
CA ILE A 72 7.91 2.45 -13.22
C ILE A 72 6.96 2.66 -14.40
N TYR A 73 6.69 1.57 -15.09
CA TYR A 73 5.77 1.54 -16.22
C TYR A 73 4.44 1.01 -15.73
N ILE A 74 3.40 1.84 -15.83
CA ILE A 74 2.04 1.42 -15.55
C ILE A 74 1.42 0.98 -16.88
N ALA A 75 1.02 -0.29 -16.96
CA ALA A 75 0.15 -0.75 -18.03
C ALA A 75 -1.27 -0.28 -17.72
N LYS A 76 -1.88 0.42 -18.67
CA LYS A 76 -3.27 0.88 -18.58
C LYS A 76 -4.19 -0.08 -19.30
#